data_AF-A0A9D7RJP3-F1
#
_entry.id   AF-A0A9D7RJP3-F1
#
_cell.length_a   1.000
_cell.length_b   1.000
_cell.length_c   1.000
_cell.angle_alpha   90.00
_cell.angle_beta   90.00
_cell.angle_gamma   90.00
#
_symmetry.space_group_name_H-M   'P 1'
#
loop_
_entity.id
_entity.type
_entity.pdbx_description
1 polymer ?
#
loop_
_entity_poly.entity_id
_entity_poly.type
_entity_poly.pdbx_seq_one_letter_code
_entity_poly.pdbx_strand_id
1 'polypeptide(L)' 'MNVIFLLIAASTVVAVLFLAAFTWAVRSGQFDDDRSPAVRILGDAKPAVNSTTTTTTNPNA' A
#
# COMPACT_ATOMS: atom_id res chain seq x y z
N MET A 1 -6.81 -41.49 21.86
CA MET A 1 -7.60 -40.26 22.12
C MET A 1 -6.77 -39.02 22.45
N ASN A 2 -5.51 -39.09 22.90
CA ASN A 2 -4.74 -37.88 23.27
C ASN A 2 -4.38 -36.96 22.09
N VAL A 3 -4.20 -37.54 20.90
CA VAL A 3 -3.77 -36.77 19.71
C VAL A 3 -4.81 -35.74 19.27
N ILE A 4 -6.10 -35.96 19.54
CA ILE A 4 -7.15 -35.02 19.15
C ILE A 4 -7.01 -33.69 19.89
N PHE A 5 -6.64 -33.73 21.17
CA PHE A 5 -6.43 -32.53 21.98
C PHE A 5 -5.21 -31.75 21.48
N LEU A 6 -4.14 -32.44 21.08
CA LEU A 6 -2.97 -31.82 20.46
C LEU A 6 -3.32 -31.11 19.14
N LEU A 7 -4.11 -31.76 18.29
CA LEU A 7 -4.53 -31.20 17.00
C LEU A 7 -5.46 -29.99 17.18
N ILE A 8 -6.37 -30.04 18.16
CA ILE A 8 -7.25 -28.91 18.49
C ILE A 8 -6.41 -27.72 18.98
N ALA A 9 -5.47 -27.95 19.90
CA ALA A 9 -4.59 -26.88 20.39
C ALA A 9 -3.74 -26.29 19.25
N ALA A 10 -3.12 -27.13 18.43
CA ALA A 10 -2.27 -26.69 17.33
C ALA A 10 -3.05 -25.87 16.28
N SER A 11 -4.22 -26.34 15.86
CA SER A 11 -5.08 -25.61 14.90
C SER A 11 -5.62 -24.31 15.47
N THR A 12 -5.98 -24.28 16.75
CA THR A 12 -6.42 -23.06 17.44
C THR A 12 -5.30 -22.02 17.49
N VAL A 13 -4.07 -22.42 17.79
CA VAL A 13 -2.91 -21.51 17.78
C VAL A 13 -2.70 -20.92 16.40
N VAL A 14 -2.72 -21.74 15.35
CA VAL A 14 -2.59 -21.25 13.97
C VAL A 14 -3.71 -20.27 13.60
N ALA A 15 -4.96 -20.56 13.99
CA ALA A 15 -6.09 -19.67 13.73
C ALA A 15 -5.94 -18.31 14.43
N VAL A 16 -5.52 -18.30 15.70
CA VAL A 16 -5.29 -17.06 16.46
C VAL A 16 -4.14 -16.25 15.88
N LEU A 17 -3.03 -16.91 15.52
CA LEU A 17 -1.88 -16.25 14.88
C LEU A 17 -2.28 -15.62 13.54
N PHE A 18 -3.01 -16.36 12.71
CA PHE A 18 -3.54 -15.85 11.45
C PHE A 18 -4.44 -14.64 11.65
N LEU A 19 -5.40 -14.72 12.59
CA LEU A 19 -6.32 -13.62 12.87
C LEU A 19 -5.61 -12.38 13.41
N ALA A 20 -4.61 -12.55 14.28
CA ALA A 20 -3.81 -11.45 14.81
C ALA A 20 -2.98 -10.77 13.72
N ALA A 21 -2.30 -11.56 12.88
CA ALA A 21 -1.53 -11.06 11.74
C ALA A 21 -2.43 -10.33 10.73
N PHE A 22 -3.59 -10.90 10.42
CA PHE A 22 -4.60 -10.28 9.54
C PHE A 22 -5.07 -8.93 10.09
N THR A 23 -5.44 -8.88 11.38
CA THR A 23 -5.91 -7.65 12.01
C THR A 23 -4.81 -6.57 12.04
N TRP A 24 -3.56 -6.97 12.28
CA TRP A 24 -2.41 -6.07 12.21
C TRP A 24 -2.19 -5.54 10.78
N ALA A 25 -2.24 -6.40 9.76
CA ALA A 25 -2.06 -6.03 8.36
C ALA A 25 -3.12 -5.01 7.90
N VAL A 26 -4.40 -5.24 8.21
CA VAL A 26 -5.50 -4.31 7.89
C VAL A 26 -5.29 -2.96 8.57
N ARG A 27 -4.88 -2.95 9.85
CA ARG A 27 -4.64 -1.71 10.60
C ARG A 27 -3.35 -0.98 10.17
N SER A 28 -2.40 -1.69 9.58
CA SER A 28 -1.13 -1.11 9.10
C SER A 28 -1.24 -0.39 7.75
N GLY A 29 -2.41 -0.39 7.11
CA GLY A 29 -2.60 0.28 5.81
C GLY A 29 -1.89 -0.44 4.66
N GLN A 30 -1.59 -1.74 4.77
CA GLN A 30 -1.00 -2.52 3.67
C GLN A 30 -1.83 -2.44 2.38
N PHE A 31 -3.14 -2.21 2.52
CA PHE A 31 -4.09 -2.09 1.42
C PHE A 31 -4.27 -0.64 0.93
N ASP A 32 -3.50 0.33 1.41
CA ASP A 32 -3.66 1.74 1.00
C ASP A 32 -3.07 2.03 -0.39
N ASP A 33 -2.27 1.11 -0.95
CA ASP A 33 -1.72 1.23 -2.32
C ASP A 33 -2.62 0.51 -3.36
N ASP A 34 -3.91 0.80 -3.32
CA ASP A 34 -4.92 0.29 -4.28
C ASP A 34 -4.74 0.85 -5.71
N ARG A 35 -3.83 1.81 -5.89
CA ARG A 35 -3.56 2.47 -7.18
C ARG A 35 -2.28 1.92 -7.78
N SER A 36 -2.45 0.89 -8.60
CA SER A 36 -1.35 0.30 -9.37
C SER A 36 -0.66 1.32 -10.27
N PRO A 37 0.65 1.16 -10.54
CA PRO A 37 1.42 2.09 -11.38
C PRO A 37 0.80 2.31 -12.77
N ALA A 38 0.14 1.28 -13.31
CA ALA A 38 -0.49 1.29 -14.63
C ALA A 38 -1.71 2.24 -14.72
N VAL A 39 -2.42 2.48 -13.60
CA VAL A 39 -3.55 3.42 -13.59
C VAL A 39 -3.06 4.86 -13.45
N ARG A 40 -1.96 5.08 -12.72
CA ARG A 40 -1.35 6.41 -12.55
C ARG A 40 -0.82 6.96 -13.88
N ILE A 41 -0.21 6.12 -14.71
CA ILE A 41 0.31 6.53 -16.02
C ILE A 41 -0.79 6.85 -17.05
N LEU A 42 -1.99 6.26 -16.93
CA LEU A 42 -3.15 6.58 -17.78
C LEU A 42 -3.95 7.78 -17.27
N GLY A 43 -4.02 8.01 -15.95
CA GLY A 43 -4.81 9.07 -15.33
C GLY A 43 -4.12 10.43 -15.24
N ASP A 44 -2.82 10.45 -14.97
CA ASP A 44 -2.05 11.69 -14.76
C ASP A 44 -1.27 12.17 -16.00
N ALA A 45 -1.46 11.52 -17.15
CA ALA A 45 -0.93 11.98 -18.43
C ALA A 45 -1.70 13.20 -18.96
N LYS A 46 -1.83 14.27 -18.15
CA LYS A 46 -2.00 15.60 -18.73
C LYS A 46 -0.63 15.95 -19.32
N PRO A 47 -0.52 16.22 -20.63
CA PRO A 47 0.75 16.68 -21.18
C PRO A 47 1.09 17.97 -20.43
N ALA A 48 2.26 17.98 -19.80
CA ALA A 48 2.90 19.21 -19.38
C ALA A 48 3.19 19.99 -20.67
N VAL A 49 2.19 20.72 -21.15
CA VAL A 49 2.39 21.79 -22.12
C VAL A 49 3.20 22.83 -21.36
N ASN A 50 4.52 22.72 -21.50
CA ASN A 50 5.46 23.82 -21.62
C ASN A 50 5.09 25.05 -20.80
N SER A 51 5.32 25.00 -19.49
CA SER A 51 5.51 26.21 -18.68
C SER A 51 6.95 26.29 -18.21
N THR A 52 7.87 26.09 -19.15
CA THR A 52 9.20 26.72 -19.10
C THR A 52 9.07 28.08 -19.79
N THR A 53 8.37 29.01 -19.13
CA THR A 53 8.55 30.43 -19.46
C THR A 53 9.66 30.92 -18.55
N THR A 54 10.85 30.94 -19.13
CA THR A 54 11.95 31.84 -18.79
C THR A 54 11.42 33.24 -18.45
N THR A 55 11.45 33.63 -17.17
CA THR A 55 11.57 35.04 -16.79
C THR A 55 12.45 35.13 -15.54
N THR A 56 13.74 34.99 -15.76
CA THR A 56 14.78 35.56 -14.90
C THR A 56 15.39 36.70 -15.71
N THR A 57 14.80 37.89 -15.66
CA THR A 57 15.45 39.14 -16.11
C THR A 57 15.10 40.24 -15.13
N ASN A 58 16.02 40.44 -14.18
CA ASN A 58 16.10 41.61 -13.33
C ASN A 58 16.62 42.78 -14.21
N PRO A 59 15.92 43.93 -14.31
CA PRO A 59 16.28 45.03 -15.22
C PRO A 59 17.37 45.97 -14.69
N ASN A 60 18.23 45.53 -13.76
CA ASN A 60 19.28 46.38 -13.16
C ASN A 60 20.70 45.92 -13.54
N ALA A 61 21.01 45.85 -14.84
CA ALA A 61 22.37 45.70 -15.37
C ALA A 61 22.56 46.58 -16.61
#